data_AF-A0A6I3UV88-F1
#
_entry.id   AF-A0A6I3UV88-F1
#
_cell.length_a   1.000
_cell.length_b   1.000
_cell.length_c   1.000
_cell.angle_alpha   90.00
_cell.angle_beta   90.00
_cell.angle_gamma   90.00
#
_symmetry.space_group_name_H-M   'P 1'
#
loop_
_entity.id
_entity.type
_entity.pdbx_description
1 polymer ?
#
loop_
_entity_poly.entity_id
_entity_poly.type
_entity_poly.pdbx_seq_one_letter_code
_entity_poly.pdbx_strand_id
1 'polypeptide(L)'
;EYMDGTQEVSLPFEIAVKAKKNSVANDTIWLVTSELAKIDLVLPSDNNSYEYMGMEVSRPAMKGKDEQGYYYYTIEIVAKIVIERT
;
A
#
# COMPACT_ATOMS: atom_id res chain seq x y z
N GLU A 1 -16.55 -7.54 -14.00
CA GLU A 1 -16.23 -7.49 -15.44
C GLU A 1 -17.09 -6.42 -16.06
N TYR A 2 -16.47 -5.45 -16.74
CA TYR A 2 -17.20 -4.51 -17.56
C TYR A 2 -17.43 -5.12 -18.94
N MET A 3 -18.55 -4.79 -19.57
CA MET A 3 -19.00 -5.36 -20.84
C MET A 3 -18.19 -4.82 -22.04
N ASP A 4 -17.08 -4.11 -21.81
CA ASP A 4 -16.24 -3.42 -22.80
C ASP A 4 -14.86 -4.08 -23.02
N GLY A 5 -14.56 -5.20 -22.37
CA GLY A 5 -13.25 -5.88 -22.50
C GLY A 5 -12.17 -5.36 -21.55
N THR A 6 -12.50 -4.43 -20.64
CA THR A 6 -11.59 -3.98 -19.58
C THR A 6 -11.68 -4.85 -18.33
N GLN A 7 -10.54 -5.00 -17.66
CA GLN A 7 -10.43 -5.71 -16.38
C GLN A 7 -9.81 -4.80 -15.33
N GLU A 8 -10.51 -4.64 -14.20
CA GLU A 8 -9.94 -4.05 -12.99
C GLU A 8 -9.03 -5.06 -12.29
N VAL A 9 -7.85 -4.61 -11.89
CA VAL A 9 -6.87 -5.39 -11.14
C VAL A 9 -6.49 -4.64 -9.87
N SER A 10 -6.64 -5.33 -8.74
CA SER A 10 -6.17 -4.87 -7.43
C SER A 10 -4.78 -5.45 -7.16
N LEU A 11 -3.82 -4.57 -6.89
CA LEU A 11 -2.43 -4.90 -6.58
C LEU A 11 -2.19 -4.63 -5.09
N PRO A 12 -2.20 -5.67 -4.23
CA PRO A 12 -1.93 -5.51 -2.82
C PRO A 12 -0.42 -5.41 -2.53
N PHE A 13 -0.05 -4.45 -1.71
CA PHE A 13 1.29 -4.25 -1.18
C PHE A 13 1.23 -4.13 0.35
N GLU A 14 2.30 -4.53 1.02
CA GLU A 14 2.44 -4.35 2.47
C GLU A 14 3.74 -3.61 2.78
N ILE A 15 3.67 -2.62 3.66
CA ILE A 15 4.84 -2.00 4.26
C ILE A 15 4.90 -2.42 5.73
N ALA A 16 6.04 -2.98 6.13
CA ALA A 16 6.31 -3.39 7.50
C ALA A 16 7.42 -2.54 8.12
N VAL A 17 7.18 -2.03 9.32
CA VAL A 17 8.17 -1.33 10.14
C VAL A 17 8.50 -2.18 11.36
N LYS A 18 9.79 -2.38 11.61
CA LYS A 18 10.30 -3.08 12.79
C LYS A 18 11.29 -2.23 13.59
N ALA A 19 11.12 -2.16 14.91
CA ALA A 19 12.09 -1.48 15.78
C ALA A 19 12.11 -2.08 17.20
N LYS A 20 13.26 -1.99 17.90
CA LYS A 20 13.38 -2.45 19.30
C LYS A 20 12.58 -1.59 20.30
N LYS A 21 12.30 -0.34 19.95
CA LYS A 21 11.46 0.57 20.75
C LYS A 21 10.09 0.64 20.10
N ASN A 22 9.04 0.38 20.89
CA ASN A 22 7.66 0.41 20.40
C ASN A 22 7.30 1.78 19.81
N SER A 23 7.62 2.87 20.52
CA SER A 23 7.34 4.23 20.05
C SER A 23 7.96 4.50 18.68
N VAL A 24 9.21 4.10 18.46
CA VAL A 24 9.87 4.29 17.17
C VAL A 24 9.15 3.54 16.05
N ALA A 25 8.74 2.29 16.27
CA ALA A 25 8.01 1.53 15.27
C ALA A 25 6.63 2.15 14.97
N ASN A 26 5.91 2.53 16.02
CA ASN A 26 4.60 3.18 15.95
C ASN A 26 4.68 4.54 15.23
N ASP A 27 5.56 5.43 15.66
CA ASP A 27 5.66 6.79 15.13
C ASP A 27 6.09 6.77 13.66
N THR A 28 6.99 5.85 13.31
CA THR A 28 7.44 5.67 11.93
C THR A 28 6.32 5.17 11.04
N ILE A 29 5.56 4.14 11.45
CA ILE A 29 4.46 3.62 10.60
C ILE A 29 3.36 4.67 10.43
N TRP A 30 3.04 5.44 11.48
CA TRP A 30 2.06 6.53 11.40
C TRP A 30 2.53 7.67 10.49
N LEU A 31 3.81 8.02 10.53
CA LEU A 31 4.39 8.99 9.61
C LEU A 31 4.26 8.51 8.16
N VAL A 32 4.65 7.26 7.88
CA VAL A 32 4.52 6.65 6.55
C VAL A 32 3.06 6.67 6.07
N THR A 33 2.10 6.26 6.90
CA THR A 33 0.67 6.34 6.55
C THR A 33 0.23 7.77 6.26
N SER A 34 0.65 8.75 7.07
CA SER A 34 0.25 10.14 6.88
C SER A 34 0.75 10.72 5.56
N GLU A 35 2.00 10.40 5.18
CA GLU A 35 2.56 10.87 3.92
C GLU A 35 1.94 10.14 2.71
N LEU A 36 1.70 8.83 2.82
CA LEU A 36 0.98 8.07 1.80
C LEU A 36 -0.48 8.51 1.63
N ALA A 37 -1.13 9.03 2.67
CA ALA A 37 -2.50 9.55 2.57
C ALA A 37 -2.56 10.92 1.88
N LYS A 38 -1.44 11.65 1.80
CA LYS A 38 -1.35 12.99 1.17
C LYS A 38 -0.79 12.94 -0.24
N ILE A 39 -0.16 11.83 -0.63
CA ILE A 39 0.49 11.73 -1.93
C ILE A 39 -0.55 11.73 -3.04
N ASP A 40 -0.41 12.67 -3.97
CA ASP A 40 -1.12 12.65 -5.23
C ASP A 40 -0.28 11.86 -6.23
N LEU A 41 -0.31 10.53 -6.10
CA LEU A 41 0.54 9.65 -6.88
C LEU A 41 0.07 9.61 -8.34
N VAL A 42 0.90 10.12 -9.25
CA VAL A 42 0.70 10.00 -10.69
C VAL A 42 1.60 8.87 -11.20
N LEU A 43 0.97 7.81 -11.70
CA LEU A 43 1.66 6.62 -12.20
C LEU A 43 1.22 6.32 -13.65
N PRO A 44 1.77 7.02 -14.64
CA PRO A 44 1.43 6.79 -16.03
C PRO A 44 2.04 5.48 -16.52
N SER A 45 1.34 4.80 -17.42
CA SER A 45 1.89 3.62 -18.10
C SER A 45 2.81 4.04 -19.24
N ASP A 46 4.06 3.57 -19.22
CA ASP A 46 5.06 3.90 -20.26
C ASP A 46 4.70 3.32 -21.64
N ASN A 47 3.86 2.28 -21.68
CA ASN A 47 3.49 1.57 -22.90
C ASN A 47 1.98 1.42 -23.09
N ASN A 48 1.19 2.22 -22.36
CA ASN A 48 -0.28 2.18 -22.37
C ASN A 48 -0.87 0.78 -22.03
N SER A 49 -0.16 -0.03 -21.25
CA SER A 49 -0.64 -1.37 -20.84
C SER A 49 -1.66 -1.33 -19.70
N TYR A 50 -1.77 -0.21 -19.00
CA TYR A 50 -2.71 -0.02 -17.90
C TYR A 50 -3.07 1.46 -17.69
N GLU A 51 -4.20 1.69 -17.05
CA GLU A 51 -4.59 2.98 -16.47
C GLU A 51 -4.55 2.88 -14.93
N TYR A 52 -3.89 3.83 -14.27
CA TYR A 52 -3.83 3.87 -12.81
C TYR A 52 -5.09 4.57 -12.26
N MET A 53 -5.83 3.85 -11.41
CA MET A 53 -7.12 4.31 -10.86
C MET A 53 -7.00 4.89 -9.45
N GLY A 54 -5.80 4.86 -8.85
CA GLY A 54 -5.57 5.28 -7.48
C GLY A 54 -5.13 4.14 -6.57
N MET A 55 -4.92 4.49 -5.30
CA MET A 55 -4.59 3.53 -4.26
C MET A 55 -5.35 3.82 -2.97
N GLU A 56 -5.60 2.77 -2.22
CA GLU A 56 -6.16 2.83 -0.88
C GLU A 56 -5.09 2.44 0.13
N VAL A 57 -4.99 3.18 1.23
CA VAL A 57 -4.01 2.94 2.29
C VAL A 57 -4.76 2.63 3.58
N SER A 58 -4.47 1.47 4.16
CA SER A 58 -5.09 1.05 5.42
C SER A 58 -4.47 1.75 6.64
N ARG A 59 -5.15 1.64 7.78
CA ARG A 59 -4.59 2.12 9.06
C ARG A 59 -3.50 1.17 9.54
N PRO A 60 -2.46 1.68 10.23
CA PRO A 60 -1.44 0.83 10.83
C PRO A 60 -2.02 -0.25 11.74
N ALA A 61 -1.53 -1.48 11.58
CA ALA A 61 -1.84 -2.62 12.42
C ALA A 61 -0.60 -3.08 13.19
N MET A 62 -0.71 -3.24 14.51
CA MET A 62 0.36 -3.84 15.32
C MET A 62 0.33 -5.36 15.13
N LYS A 63 1.44 -5.94 14.68
CA LYS A 63 1.58 -7.41 14.53
C LYS A 63 2.13 -8.09 15.78
N GLY A 64 2.72 -7.31 16.71
CA GLY A 64 3.18 -7.81 18.01
C GLY A 64 4.66 -7.55 18.26
N LYS A 65 5.25 -8.37 19.14
CA LYS A 65 6.67 -8.34 19.49
C LYS A 65 7.28 -9.72 19.22
N ASP A 66 8.40 -9.80 18.52
CA ASP A 66 9.09 -11.07 18.29
C ASP A 66 9.95 -11.51 19.48
N GLU A 67 10.53 -12.71 19.37
CA GLU A 67 11.43 -13.31 20.37
C GLU A 67 12.70 -12.49 20.61
N GLN A 68 13.13 -11.69 19.62
CA GLN A 68 14.30 -10.82 19.71
C GLN A 68 13.97 -9.43 20.30
N GLY A 69 12.70 -9.21 20.63
CA GLY A 69 12.20 -8.01 21.25
C GLY A 69 11.92 -6.84 20.31
N TYR A 70 11.79 -7.08 19.00
CA TYR A 70 11.36 -6.09 18.03
C TYR A 70 9.84 -5.98 18.01
N TYR A 71 9.34 -4.76 17.92
CA TYR A 71 7.94 -4.44 17.67
C TYR A 71 7.70 -4.33 16.17
N TYR A 72 6.58 -4.88 15.70
CA TYR A 72 6.19 -4.93 14.30
C TYR A 72 4.87 -4.22 14.07
N TYR A 73 4.87 -3.35 13.07
CA TYR A 73 3.67 -2.70 12.55
C TYR A 73 3.63 -2.85 11.04
N THR A 74 2.42 -2.99 10.50
CA THR A 74 2.22 -3.05 9.04
C THR A 74 1.13 -2.09 8.60
N ILE A 75 1.19 -1.70 7.34
CA ILE A 75 0.10 -1.08 6.60
C ILE A 75 -0.08 -1.84 5.29
N GLU A 76 -1.31 -1.90 4.83
CA GLU A 76 -1.67 -2.50 3.55
C GLU A 76 -2.02 -1.36 2.59
N ILE A 77 -1.52 -1.48 1.36
CA ILE A 77 -1.80 -0.56 0.28
C ILE A 77 -2.40 -1.38 -0.85
N VAL A 78 -3.54 -0.96 -1.39
CA VAL A 78 -4.15 -1.59 -2.55
C VAL A 78 -4.16 -0.57 -3.68
N ALA A 79 -3.27 -0.76 -4.66
CA ALA A 79 -3.30 0.01 -5.88
C ALA A 79 -4.31 -0.62 -6.85
N LYS A 80 -5.08 0.20 -7.56
CA LYS A 80 -6.07 -0.23 -8.54
C LYS A 80 -5.61 0.21 -9.91
N ILE A 81 -5.63 -0.72 -10.86
CA ILE A 81 -5.37 -0.43 -12.28
C ILE A 81 -6.48 -1.04 -13.14
N VAL A 82 -6.68 -0.47 -14.32
CA VAL A 82 -7.49 -1.07 -15.39
C VAL A 82 -6.55 -1.52 -16.50
N ILE A 83 -6.79 -2.72 -17.02
CA ILE A 83 -6.08 -3.27 -18.18
C ILE A 83 -7.10 -3.63 -19.28
N GLU A 84 -6.74 -3.39 -20.53
CA GLU A 84 -7.52 -3.85 -21.68
C GLU A 84 -7.12 -5.29 -22.04
N ARG A 85 -8.08 -6.20 -22.22
CA ARG A 85 -7.79 -7.52 -22.79
C ARG A 85 -7.77 -7.40 -24.32
N THR A 86 -6.59 -7.29 -24.91
CA THR A 86 -6.35 -7.57 -26.34
C THR A 86 -6.50 -9.04 -26.67
#